data_AF-A0A1H2E4X8-F1
#
_entry.id   AF-A0A1H2E4X8-F1
#
_cell.length_a   1.000
_cell.length_b   1.000
_cell.length_c   1.000
_cell.angle_alpha   90.00
_cell.angle_beta   90.00
_cell.angle_gamma   90.00
#
_symmetry.space_group_name_H-M   'P 1'
#
loop_
_entity.id
_entity.type
_entity.pdbx_description
1 polymer ?
#
loop_
_entity_poly.entity_id
_entity_poly.type
_entity_poly.pdbx_seq_one_letter_code
_entity_poly.pdbx_strand_id
1 'polypeptide(L)'
;MLNYATSYMTAWVGDNGHAVITADSPEMMYAATDPLQPWKARAAIRWWRDSDAETDFAIVWCQIGWQLFSRSVWVNPAEVVERRIRNNRASSDQWDAATEFVITGEGPPVVVLNNPLGMGEFEPHLDTITRINAGILERRVTSAMQAWRQRALTGGLPQKDAEGNDIDWASVFEPAPGALWDIPAGIELWESDATDIRPLLEV
;
A
#
# COMPACT_ATOMS: atom_id res chain seq x y z
N MET A 1 8.18 10.13 -17.89
CA MET A 1 8.18 8.75 -17.37
C MET A 1 6.96 8.68 -16.47
N LEU A 2 5.90 8.03 -16.94
CA LEU A 2 4.58 8.08 -16.30
C LEU A 2 4.37 6.75 -15.56
N ASN A 3 4.29 6.82 -14.23
CA ASN A 3 3.94 5.66 -13.41
C ASN A 3 2.56 5.09 -13.79
N TYR A 4 1.64 5.95 -14.21
CA TYR A 4 0.27 5.60 -14.58
C TYR A 4 0.07 5.58 -16.10
N ALA A 5 -1.01 4.92 -16.55
CA ALA A 5 -1.46 4.91 -17.94
C ALA A 5 -1.63 6.32 -18.55
N THR A 6 -2.14 7.24 -17.73
CA THR A 6 -2.33 8.64 -18.08
C THR A 6 -1.84 9.50 -16.93
N SER A 7 -1.14 10.58 -17.22
CA SER A 7 -0.92 11.64 -16.24
C SER A 7 -1.00 13.02 -16.90
N TYR A 8 -1.12 14.04 -16.07
CA TYR A 8 -1.39 15.39 -16.52
C TYR A 8 -0.19 16.27 -16.21
N MET A 9 0.01 17.29 -17.04
CA MET A 9 1.01 18.31 -16.82
C MET A 9 0.31 19.67 -16.79
N THR A 10 0.41 20.36 -15.68
CA THR A 10 -0.25 21.64 -15.47
C THR A 10 0.78 22.76 -15.42
N ALA A 11 0.53 23.83 -16.18
CA ALA A 11 1.35 25.03 -16.15
C ALA A 11 0.74 26.06 -15.21
N TRP A 12 1.56 26.56 -14.30
CA TRP A 12 1.26 27.57 -13.30
C TRP A 12 2.15 28.80 -13.50
N VAL A 13 1.74 29.91 -12.91
CA VAL A 13 2.61 31.08 -12.72
C VAL A 13 3.09 31.05 -11.28
N GLY A 14 4.38 30.86 -11.06
CA GLY A 14 4.97 30.91 -9.73
C GLY A 14 5.05 32.33 -9.18
N ASP A 15 5.33 32.46 -7.89
CA ASP A 15 5.35 33.75 -7.17
C ASP A 15 6.29 34.79 -7.79
N ASN A 16 7.34 34.34 -8.48
CA ASN A 16 8.32 35.17 -9.16
C ASN A 16 7.90 35.55 -10.61
N GLY A 17 6.68 35.21 -11.04
CA GLY A 17 6.18 35.43 -12.39
C GLY A 17 6.70 34.45 -13.44
N HIS A 18 7.52 33.47 -13.05
CA HIS A 18 8.01 32.43 -13.94
C HIS A 18 7.03 31.27 -14.07
N ALA A 19 7.03 30.60 -15.23
CA ALA A 19 6.24 29.40 -15.43
C ALA A 19 6.73 28.26 -14.54
N VAL A 20 5.81 27.65 -13.80
CA VAL A 20 6.05 26.46 -12.97
C VAL A 20 5.23 25.34 -13.56
N ILE A 21 5.88 24.23 -13.90
CA ILE A 21 5.21 23.08 -14.49
C ILE A 21 5.14 21.98 -13.43
N THR A 22 3.94 21.47 -13.15
CA THR A 22 3.73 20.36 -12.22
C THR A 22 3.22 19.13 -12.97
N ALA A 23 3.79 17.97 -12.62
CA ALA A 23 3.22 16.69 -13.00
C ALA A 23 2.12 16.31 -11.99
N ASP A 24 0.94 16.00 -12.52
CA ASP A 24 -0.25 15.70 -11.76
C ASP A 24 -0.68 14.24 -11.95
N SER A 25 -1.06 13.62 -10.83
CA SER A 25 -1.54 12.23 -10.78
C SER A 25 -2.98 12.14 -11.30
N PRO A 26 -3.34 11.07 -12.02
CA PRO A 26 -4.73 10.84 -12.44
C PRO A 26 -5.71 10.64 -11.27
N GLU A 27 -5.23 10.38 -10.05
CA GLU A 27 -6.07 10.29 -8.86
C GLU A 27 -6.61 11.66 -8.41
N MET A 28 -5.83 12.72 -8.67
CA MET A 28 -6.09 14.08 -8.20
C MET A 28 -6.50 15.02 -9.33
N MET A 29 -6.43 14.56 -10.57
CA MET A 29 -6.64 15.40 -11.74
C MET A 29 -7.33 14.64 -12.87
N TYR A 30 -8.19 15.35 -13.59
CA TYR A 30 -8.82 14.89 -14.81
C TYR A 30 -8.93 16.03 -15.81
N ALA A 31 -8.71 15.75 -17.10
CA ALA A 31 -8.93 16.71 -18.17
C ALA A 31 -9.78 16.09 -19.29
N ALA A 32 -10.85 16.77 -19.66
CA ALA A 32 -11.68 16.42 -20.80
C ALA A 32 -11.08 17.07 -22.06
N THR A 33 -10.52 16.27 -22.96
CA THR A 33 -9.94 16.73 -24.22
C THR A 33 -10.98 16.90 -25.31
N ASP A 34 -10.65 17.67 -26.35
CA ASP A 34 -11.45 17.78 -27.57
C ASP A 34 -11.32 16.50 -28.42
N PRO A 35 -12.42 15.85 -28.83
CA PRO A 35 -12.36 14.65 -29.65
C PRO A 35 -11.72 14.88 -31.04
N LEU A 36 -11.78 16.11 -31.57
CA LEU A 36 -11.15 16.48 -32.84
C LEU A 36 -9.70 16.91 -32.66
N GLN A 37 -9.35 17.42 -31.48
CA GLN A 37 -8.00 17.90 -31.13
C GLN A 37 -7.57 17.31 -29.78
N PRO A 38 -7.11 16.05 -29.74
CA PRO A 38 -6.82 15.35 -28.48
C PRO A 38 -5.77 16.02 -27.60
N TRP A 39 -4.91 16.88 -28.15
CA TRP A 39 -3.90 17.65 -27.41
C TRP A 39 -4.47 18.88 -26.70
N LYS A 40 -5.74 19.25 -26.96
CA LYS A 40 -6.38 20.45 -26.37
C LYS A 40 -7.39 20.04 -25.30
N ALA A 41 -7.18 20.49 -24.08
CA ALA A 41 -8.15 20.35 -23.00
C ALA A 41 -9.32 21.34 -23.18
N ARG A 42 -10.56 20.87 -23.04
CA ARG A 42 -11.78 21.69 -23.04
C ARG A 42 -12.18 22.13 -21.63
N ALA A 43 -12.00 21.23 -20.69
CA ALA A 43 -12.18 21.47 -19.26
C ALA A 43 -11.20 20.59 -18.49
N ALA A 44 -10.81 21.02 -17.29
CA ALA A 44 -10.02 20.21 -16.39
C ALA A 44 -10.44 20.46 -14.95
N ILE A 45 -10.20 19.48 -14.08
CA ILE A 45 -10.37 19.60 -12.65
C ILE A 45 -9.14 19.04 -11.97
N ARG A 46 -8.63 19.77 -10.99
CA ARG A 46 -7.64 19.26 -10.05
C ARG A 46 -8.20 19.45 -8.65
N TRP A 47 -8.18 18.39 -7.86
CA TRP A 47 -8.62 18.43 -6.46
C TRP A 47 -7.49 17.98 -5.56
N TRP A 48 -7.49 18.49 -4.33
CA TRP A 48 -6.55 18.09 -3.31
C TRP A 48 -7.18 18.28 -1.94
N ARG A 49 -6.62 17.59 -0.95
CA ARG A 49 -7.00 17.72 0.44
C ARG A 49 -5.93 18.51 1.18
N ASP A 50 -6.35 19.52 1.91
CA ASP A 50 -5.53 20.17 2.92
C ASP A 50 -5.95 19.64 4.29
N SER A 51 -5.08 18.84 4.91
CA SER A 51 -5.35 18.26 6.23
C SER A 51 -5.25 19.28 7.35
N ASP A 52 -4.44 20.33 7.19
CA ASP A 52 -4.24 21.36 8.21
C ASP A 52 -5.42 22.35 8.20
N ALA A 53 -5.97 22.62 7.02
CA ALA A 53 -7.18 23.41 6.85
C ALA A 53 -8.49 22.59 6.98
N GLU A 54 -8.41 21.27 7.21
CA GLU A 54 -9.55 20.34 7.25
C GLU A 54 -10.54 20.51 6.06
N THR A 55 -9.99 20.83 4.89
CA THR A 55 -10.77 21.27 3.73
C THR A 55 -10.26 20.59 2.47
N ASP A 56 -11.18 20.11 1.64
CA ASP A 56 -10.86 19.72 0.27
C ASP A 56 -11.04 20.92 -0.65
N PHE A 57 -10.09 21.10 -1.55
CA PHE A 57 -10.13 22.12 -2.58
C PHE A 57 -10.22 21.46 -3.96
N ALA A 58 -10.91 22.12 -4.88
CA ALA A 58 -10.93 21.75 -6.28
C ALA A 58 -10.87 23.00 -7.14
N ILE A 59 -9.88 23.06 -8.04
CA ILE A 59 -9.84 24.07 -9.08
C ILE A 59 -10.43 23.46 -10.36
N VAL A 60 -11.40 24.15 -10.95
CA VAL A 60 -12.07 23.75 -12.17
C VAL A 60 -11.74 24.76 -13.25
N TRP A 61 -11.13 24.30 -14.34
CA TRP A 61 -10.84 25.08 -15.53
C TRP A 61 -11.87 24.82 -16.61
N CYS A 62 -12.31 25.90 -17.25
CA CYS A 62 -13.18 25.94 -18.41
C CYS A 62 -12.47 26.68 -19.55
N GLN A 63 -13.06 26.73 -20.74
CA GLN A 63 -12.44 27.36 -21.92
C GLN A 63 -12.12 28.86 -21.79
N ILE A 64 -12.73 29.55 -20.83
CA ILE A 64 -12.65 31.01 -20.69
C ILE A 64 -12.01 31.46 -19.37
N GLY A 65 -11.66 30.51 -18.49
CA GLY A 65 -11.31 30.84 -17.11
C GLY A 65 -11.37 29.66 -16.16
N TRP A 66 -11.29 29.94 -14.87
CA TRP A 66 -11.29 28.93 -13.82
C TRP A 66 -11.98 29.42 -12.55
N GLN A 67 -12.33 28.48 -11.68
CA GLN A 67 -12.91 28.77 -10.36
C GLN A 67 -12.42 27.78 -9.31
N LEU A 68 -12.18 28.28 -8.09
CA LEU A 68 -11.86 27.46 -6.94
C LEU A 68 -13.14 27.09 -6.18
N PHE A 69 -13.24 25.82 -5.83
CA PHE A 69 -14.26 25.23 -4.99
C PHE A 69 -13.63 24.66 -3.74
N SER A 70 -14.39 24.65 -2.65
CA SER A 70 -14.01 24.03 -1.39
C SER A 70 -15.16 23.19 -0.83
N ARG A 71 -14.83 22.16 -0.07
CA ARG A 71 -15.79 21.47 0.81
C ARG A 71 -15.13 21.13 2.14
N SER A 72 -15.93 21.11 3.19
CA SER A 72 -15.45 20.70 4.51
C SER A 72 -15.14 19.20 4.53
N VAL A 73 -14.15 18.82 5.33
CA VAL A 73 -13.78 17.43 5.58
C VAL A 73 -13.84 17.17 7.07
N TRP A 74 -14.38 16.01 7.46
CA TRP A 74 -14.23 15.57 8.83
C TRP A 74 -12.88 14.88 9.00
N VAL A 75 -12.06 15.42 9.91
CA VAL A 75 -10.79 14.83 10.30
C VAL A 75 -10.91 14.30 11.73
N ASN A 76 -10.54 13.04 11.95
CA ASN A 76 -10.50 12.49 13.30
C ASN A 76 -9.26 13.04 14.04
N PRO A 77 -9.40 13.79 15.14
CA PRO A 77 -8.26 14.37 15.86
C PRO A 77 -7.26 13.31 16.36
N ALA A 78 -7.73 12.08 16.63
CA ALA A 78 -6.87 10.97 17.03
C ALA A 78 -6.01 10.41 15.87
N GLU A 79 -6.48 10.51 14.62
CA GLU A 79 -5.73 10.02 13.44
C GLU A 79 -4.62 11.00 12.99
N VAL A 80 -4.77 12.29 13.31
CA VAL A 80 -3.76 13.33 13.04
C VAL A 80 -2.47 13.05 13.82
N VAL A 81 -2.57 12.57 15.07
CA VAL A 81 -1.42 12.23 15.92
C VAL A 81 -0.69 10.97 15.41
N GLU A 82 -1.42 10.00 14.86
CA GLU A 82 -0.82 8.74 14.36
C GLU A 82 -0.35 8.81 12.89
N ARG A 83 -0.51 9.94 12.18
CA ARG A 83 -0.27 10.10 10.74
C ARG A 83 -0.89 8.97 9.89
N ARG A 84 -1.97 8.36 10.38
CA ARG A 84 -2.68 7.30 9.68
C ARG A 84 -3.71 7.95 8.77
N ILE A 85 -3.32 8.17 7.52
CA ILE A 85 -4.23 8.57 6.44
C ILE A 85 -5.14 7.36 6.12
N ARG A 86 -6.15 7.08 6.96
CA ARG A 86 -7.07 5.96 6.71
C ARG A 86 -8.54 6.35 6.64
N ASN A 87 -9.02 7.42 7.29
CA ASN A 87 -10.45 7.69 7.34
C ASN A 87 -10.88 9.17 7.21
N ASN A 88 -10.38 9.90 6.21
CA ASN A 88 -10.92 11.25 5.97
C ASN A 88 -12.13 11.18 5.02
N ARG A 89 -13.33 11.19 5.62
CA ARG A 89 -14.62 11.28 4.92
C ARG A 89 -14.96 12.74 4.64
N ALA A 90 -15.55 13.03 3.48
CA ALA A 90 -16.14 14.34 3.25
C ALA A 90 -17.25 14.57 4.29
N SER A 91 -17.27 15.73 4.93
CA SER A 91 -18.35 16.10 5.87
C SER A 91 -19.55 16.72 5.16
N SER A 92 -19.38 17.17 3.92
CA SER A 92 -20.45 17.61 3.04
C SER A 92 -20.34 16.95 1.66
N ASP A 93 -21.51 16.60 1.11
CA ASP A 93 -21.62 16.13 -0.29
C ASP A 93 -21.61 17.28 -1.30
N GLN A 94 -21.71 18.53 -0.81
CA GLN A 94 -21.73 19.73 -1.63
C GLN A 94 -20.36 20.42 -1.66
N TRP A 95 -20.00 20.89 -2.85
CA TRP A 95 -18.86 21.77 -3.10
C TRP A 95 -19.36 23.20 -3.25
N ASP A 96 -18.76 24.12 -2.51
CA ASP A 96 -19.08 25.53 -2.53
C ASP A 96 -18.01 26.31 -3.29
N ALA A 97 -18.40 27.38 -3.98
CA ALA A 97 -17.46 28.27 -4.64
C ALA A 97 -16.63 29.02 -3.58
N ALA A 98 -15.33 28.74 -3.53
CA ALA A 98 -14.39 29.42 -2.64
C ALA A 98 -13.98 30.78 -3.20
N THR A 99 -13.97 30.92 -4.53
CA THR A 99 -13.70 32.18 -5.24
C THR A 99 -14.77 32.47 -6.29
N GLU A 100 -14.84 33.73 -6.72
CA GLU A 100 -15.55 34.09 -7.95
C GLU A 100 -14.85 33.46 -9.17
N PHE A 101 -15.58 33.37 -10.28
CA PHE A 101 -15.05 32.87 -11.54
C PHE A 101 -14.04 33.85 -12.13
N VAL A 102 -12.81 33.39 -12.38
CA VAL A 102 -11.72 34.19 -12.93
C VAL A 102 -11.68 34.00 -14.45
N ILE A 103 -11.96 35.07 -15.20
CA ILE A 103 -11.89 35.07 -16.67
C ILE A 103 -10.44 35.33 -17.09
N THR A 104 -9.84 34.34 -17.74
CA THR A 104 -8.49 34.44 -18.32
C THR A 104 -8.52 34.65 -19.83
N GLY A 105 -9.62 34.27 -20.49
CA GLY A 105 -9.73 34.28 -21.96
C GLY A 105 -8.96 33.13 -22.64
N GLU A 106 -8.32 32.27 -21.86
CA GLU A 106 -7.56 31.12 -22.32
C GLU A 106 -8.15 29.82 -21.77
N GLY A 107 -7.95 28.72 -22.51
CA GLY A 107 -8.39 27.39 -22.08
C GLY A 107 -7.56 26.81 -20.94
N PRO A 108 -7.94 25.62 -20.44
CA PRO A 108 -7.22 24.96 -19.35
C PRO A 108 -5.71 24.81 -19.65
N PRO A 109 -4.81 25.20 -18.73
CA PRO A 109 -3.36 25.12 -18.92
C PRO A 109 -2.83 23.71 -18.65
N VAL A 110 -3.49 22.70 -19.23
CA VAL A 110 -3.28 21.28 -18.92
C VAL A 110 -2.99 20.50 -20.20
N VAL A 111 -1.91 19.73 -20.16
CA VAL A 111 -1.53 18.78 -21.21
C VAL A 111 -1.75 17.37 -20.68
N VAL A 112 -2.45 16.55 -21.45
CA VAL A 112 -2.66 15.12 -21.15
C VAL A 112 -1.52 14.31 -21.74
N LEU A 113 -0.85 13.53 -20.91
CA LEU A 113 0.22 12.63 -21.30
C LEU A 113 -0.30 11.19 -21.18
N ASN A 114 -0.36 10.48 -22.30
CA ASN A 114 -0.79 9.08 -22.34
C ASN A 114 0.42 8.20 -22.62
N ASN A 115 0.57 7.13 -21.84
CA ASN A 115 1.56 6.12 -22.12
C ASN A 115 1.18 5.29 -23.35
N PRO A 116 2.17 4.75 -24.07
CA PRO A 116 1.92 3.73 -25.10
C PRO A 116 1.06 2.59 -24.54
N LEU A 117 0.09 2.13 -25.32
CA LEU A 117 -0.86 1.07 -24.95
C LEU A 117 -1.77 1.40 -23.75
N GLY A 118 -1.75 2.63 -23.23
CA GLY A 118 -2.58 3.02 -22.09
C GLY A 118 -2.26 2.26 -20.81
N MET A 119 -0.99 1.86 -20.63
CA MET A 119 -0.53 1.14 -19.44
C MET A 119 0.52 1.94 -18.69
N GLY A 120 0.50 1.85 -17.36
CA GLY A 120 1.60 2.32 -16.51
C GLY A 120 2.88 1.54 -16.83
N GLU A 121 4.05 2.16 -16.67
CA GLU A 121 5.32 1.51 -17.03
C GLU A 121 5.62 0.22 -16.25
N PHE A 122 5.08 0.10 -15.04
CA PHE A 122 5.22 -1.09 -14.21
C PHE A 122 4.15 -2.16 -14.48
N GLU A 123 3.03 -1.78 -15.11
CA GLU A 123 1.88 -2.67 -15.31
C GLU A 123 2.22 -3.94 -16.11
N PRO A 124 3.01 -3.87 -17.20
CA PRO A 124 3.47 -5.08 -17.92
C PRO A 124 4.30 -6.04 -17.05
N HIS A 125 4.89 -5.55 -15.97
CA HIS A 125 5.79 -6.29 -15.09
C HIS A 125 5.12 -6.75 -13.80
N LEU A 126 3.83 -6.45 -13.58
CA LEU A 126 3.12 -6.78 -12.34
C LEU A 126 3.13 -8.27 -12.02
N ASP A 127 2.98 -9.13 -13.03
CA ASP A 127 3.03 -10.58 -12.82
C ASP A 127 4.41 -11.03 -12.33
N THR A 128 5.48 -10.50 -12.94
CA THR A 128 6.85 -10.81 -12.53
C THR A 128 7.14 -10.29 -11.13
N ILE A 129 6.73 -9.06 -10.81
CA ILE A 129 6.89 -8.45 -9.48
C ILE A 129 6.12 -9.26 -8.43
N THR A 130 4.87 -9.64 -8.72
CA THR A 130 4.02 -10.43 -7.82
C THR A 130 4.65 -11.80 -7.56
N ARG A 131 5.16 -12.48 -8.60
CA ARG A 131 5.86 -13.76 -8.46
C ARG A 131 7.10 -13.65 -7.58
N ILE A 132 7.94 -12.62 -7.79
CA ILE A 132 9.14 -12.38 -6.97
C ILE A 132 8.75 -12.13 -5.51
N ASN A 133 7.74 -11.29 -5.27
CA ASN A 133 7.28 -10.96 -3.92
C ASN A 133 6.71 -12.18 -3.21
N ALA A 134 5.92 -13.01 -3.91
CA ALA A 134 5.42 -14.27 -3.37
C ALA A 134 6.56 -15.21 -2.96
N GLY A 135 7.56 -15.42 -3.83
CA GLY A 135 8.71 -16.26 -3.51
C GLY A 135 9.57 -15.72 -2.36
N ILE A 136 9.70 -14.39 -2.21
CA ILE A 136 10.36 -13.78 -1.03
C ILE A 136 9.55 -14.05 0.24
N LEU A 137 8.23 -13.87 0.18
CA LEU A 137 7.34 -14.09 1.32
C LEU A 137 7.40 -15.54 1.80
N GLU A 138 7.25 -16.51 0.88
CA GLU A 138 7.28 -17.94 1.20
C GLU A 138 8.60 -18.36 1.85
N ARG A 139 9.74 -17.84 1.36
CA ARG A 139 11.05 -18.09 1.98
C ARG A 139 11.15 -17.51 3.37
N ARG A 140 10.65 -16.28 3.58
CA ARG A 140 10.62 -15.67 4.92
C ARG A 140 9.76 -16.48 5.88
N VAL A 141 8.55 -16.86 5.47
CA VAL A 141 7.63 -17.67 6.28
C VAL A 141 8.25 -19.04 6.59
N THR A 142 8.82 -19.71 5.60
CA THR A 142 9.48 -21.02 5.80
C THR A 142 10.66 -20.87 6.76
N SER A 143 11.52 -19.87 6.58
CA SER A 143 12.65 -19.64 7.49
C SER A 143 12.19 -19.35 8.92
N ALA A 144 11.10 -18.59 9.08
CA ALA A 144 10.50 -18.32 10.38
C ALA A 144 9.90 -19.58 11.03
N MET A 145 9.21 -20.42 10.26
CA MET A 145 8.69 -21.71 10.75
C MET A 145 9.83 -22.69 11.12
N GLN A 146 10.93 -22.72 10.36
CA GLN A 146 12.09 -23.56 10.66
C GLN A 146 12.85 -23.10 11.91
N ALA A 147 12.79 -21.81 12.27
CA ALA A 147 13.30 -21.36 13.56
C ALA A 147 12.57 -22.03 14.74
N TRP A 148 11.32 -22.47 14.52
CA TRP A 148 10.54 -23.26 15.45
C TRP A 148 10.81 -24.73 15.17
N ARG A 149 11.98 -25.20 15.61
CA ARG A 149 12.39 -26.60 15.45
C ARG A 149 11.33 -27.51 16.05
N GLN A 150 10.83 -28.45 15.26
CA GLN A 150 9.93 -29.47 15.75
C GLN A 150 10.76 -30.51 16.50
N ARG A 151 10.31 -30.86 17.71
CA ARG A 151 10.92 -31.88 18.55
C ARG A 151 9.93 -33.01 18.71
N ALA A 152 10.36 -34.23 18.40
CA ALA A 152 9.58 -35.43 18.58
C ALA A 152 10.37 -36.45 19.40
N LEU A 153 9.69 -37.16 20.28
CA LEU A 153 10.27 -38.27 21.03
C LEU A 153 9.91 -39.57 20.31
N THR A 154 10.93 -40.32 19.90
CA THR A 154 10.77 -41.61 19.22
C THR A 154 11.27 -42.73 20.11
N GLY A 155 10.41 -43.73 20.34
CA GLY A 155 10.59 -44.80 21.33
C GLY A 155 9.42 -44.77 22.31
N GLY A 156 8.68 -45.88 22.41
CA GLY A 156 7.45 -45.95 23.20
C GLY A 156 7.68 -45.49 24.65
N LEU A 157 7.03 -44.40 25.05
CA LEU A 157 7.13 -43.86 26.40
C LEU A 157 6.63 -44.91 27.41
N PRO A 158 7.40 -45.25 28.46
CA PRO A 158 6.92 -46.13 29.52
C PRO A 158 5.66 -45.55 30.14
N GLN A 159 4.61 -46.35 30.27
CA GLN A 159 3.37 -45.89 30.91
C GLN A 159 3.50 -45.80 32.44
N LYS A 160 4.51 -46.47 33.02
CA LYS A 160 4.69 -46.62 34.47
C LYS A 160 6.13 -46.38 34.91
N ASP A 161 6.29 -45.78 36.09
CA ASP A 161 7.58 -45.59 36.76
C ASP A 161 8.10 -46.90 37.39
N ALA A 162 9.29 -46.84 38.01
CA ALA A 162 9.91 -47.99 38.69
C ALA A 162 9.11 -48.47 39.93
N GLU A 163 8.13 -47.69 40.38
CA GLU A 163 7.32 -47.90 41.58
C GLU A 163 5.87 -48.32 41.22
N GLY A 164 5.53 -48.34 39.93
CA GLY A 164 4.25 -48.81 39.38
C GLY A 164 3.17 -47.74 39.17
N ASN A 165 3.50 -46.45 39.34
CA ASN A 165 2.56 -45.35 39.15
C ASN A 165 2.50 -44.91 37.68
N ASP A 166 1.32 -44.46 37.22
CA ASP A 166 1.14 -43.93 35.88
C ASP A 166 1.87 -42.59 35.71
N ILE A 167 2.70 -42.48 34.68
CA ILE A 167 3.48 -41.26 34.41
C ILE A 167 2.62 -40.30 33.58
N ASP A 168 2.36 -39.10 34.11
CA ASP A 168 1.73 -38.02 33.37
C ASP A 168 2.76 -37.26 32.51
N TRP A 169 2.96 -37.75 31.29
CA TRP A 169 3.87 -37.14 30.32
C TRP A 169 3.46 -35.73 29.88
N ALA A 170 2.19 -35.33 30.03
CA ALA A 170 1.73 -34.01 29.61
C ALA A 170 2.24 -32.88 30.53
N SER A 171 2.39 -33.15 31.83
CA SER A 171 3.00 -32.18 32.76
C SER A 171 4.53 -32.14 32.71
N VAL A 172 5.18 -33.26 32.37
CA VAL A 172 6.64 -33.37 32.25
C VAL A 172 7.20 -32.64 31.03
N PHE A 173 6.42 -32.55 29.94
CA PHE A 173 6.83 -31.89 28.68
C PHE A 173 6.26 -30.47 28.51
N GLU A 174 5.91 -29.77 29.58
CA GLU A 174 5.42 -28.39 29.48
C GLU A 174 6.49 -27.47 28.82
N PRO A 175 6.15 -26.78 27.71
CA PRO A 175 7.12 -25.96 26.99
C PRO A 175 7.37 -24.64 27.72
N ALA A 176 8.26 -24.65 28.71
CA ALA A 176 8.76 -23.44 29.37
C ALA A 176 10.17 -23.07 28.88
N PRO A 177 10.55 -21.78 28.79
CA PRO A 177 11.85 -21.31 28.28
C PRO A 177 13.11 -21.75 29.07
N GLY A 178 12.96 -22.64 30.05
CA GLY A 178 14.04 -23.21 30.86
C GLY A 178 13.74 -24.63 31.35
N ALA A 179 12.80 -25.35 30.71
CA ALA A 179 12.46 -26.72 31.08
C ALA A 179 13.60 -27.67 30.65
N LEU A 180 14.18 -28.37 31.62
CA LEU A 180 15.09 -29.49 31.38
C LEU A 180 14.24 -30.76 31.26
N TRP A 181 14.34 -31.45 30.13
CA TRP A 181 13.64 -32.72 29.91
C TRP A 181 14.57 -33.89 30.27
N ASP A 182 14.27 -34.60 31.36
CA ASP A 182 14.94 -35.85 31.70
C ASP A 182 14.32 -37.00 30.89
N ILE A 183 15.01 -37.41 29.83
CA ILE A 183 14.56 -38.44 28.91
C ILE A 183 14.99 -39.83 29.43
N PRO A 184 14.07 -40.81 29.59
CA PRO A 184 14.41 -42.16 30.00
C PRO A 184 15.38 -42.86 29.02
N ALA A 185 16.22 -43.74 29.56
CA ALA A 185 17.19 -44.48 28.76
C ALA A 185 16.51 -45.29 27.64
N GLY A 186 16.89 -45.05 26.39
CA GLY A 186 16.38 -45.74 25.20
C GLY A 186 15.38 -44.95 24.35
N ILE A 187 15.04 -43.71 24.72
CA ILE A 187 14.23 -42.80 23.88
C ILE A 187 15.15 -41.84 23.13
N GLU A 188 14.94 -41.74 21.83
CA GLU A 188 15.68 -40.83 20.96
C GLU A 188 14.89 -39.53 20.80
N LEU A 189 15.56 -38.39 21.04
CA LEU A 189 15.02 -37.07 20.72
C LEU A 189 15.34 -36.76 19.27
N TRP A 190 14.33 -36.75 18.42
CA TRP A 190 14.45 -36.27 17.05
C TRP A 190 14.16 -34.77 17.02
N GLU A 191 15.10 -34.00 16.47
CA GLU A 191 14.90 -32.59 16.15
C GLU A 191 14.89 -32.43 14.63
N SER A 192 13.92 -31.70 14.11
CA SER A 192 13.83 -31.44 12.67
C SER A 192 15.06 -30.66 12.19
N ASP A 193 15.75 -31.18 11.18
CA ASP A 193 16.86 -30.50 10.52
C ASP A 193 16.41 -29.23 9.77
N ALA A 194 17.35 -28.30 9.61
CA ALA A 194 17.11 -27.09 8.81
C ALA A 194 16.82 -27.49 7.36
N THR A 195 15.61 -27.20 6.89
CA THR A 195 15.21 -27.50 5.51
C THR A 195 15.99 -26.62 4.53
N ASP A 196 16.54 -27.23 3.48
CA ASP A 196 17.20 -26.50 2.39
C ASP A 196 16.17 -25.74 1.56
N ILE A 197 16.28 -24.41 1.53
CA ILE A 197 15.39 -23.52 0.77
C ILE A 197 15.88 -23.26 -0.67
N ARG A 198 17.05 -23.78 -1.07
CA ARG A 198 17.58 -23.62 -2.45
C ARG A 198 16.63 -24.16 -3.53
N PRO A 199 15.90 -25.26 -3.35
CA PRO A 199 14.93 -25.74 -4.34
C PRO A 199 13.80 -24.73 -4.64
N LEU A 200 13.55 -23.77 -3.75
CA LEU A 200 12.55 -22.70 -3.96
C LEU A 200 13.08 -21.55 -4.85
N LEU A 201 14.36 -21.56 -5.24
CA LEU A 201 14.97 -20.58 -6.14
C LEU A 201 14.96 -21.01 -7.61
N GLU A 202 14.80 -22.32 -7.87
CA GLU A 202 14.97 -22.92 -9.20
C GLU A 202 13.64 -23.07 -9.97
N VAL A 203 12.55 -22.53 -9.41
CA VAL A 203 11.21 -22.48 -10.01
C VAL A 203 10.85 -21.03 -10.33
#